data_AF-A0A7C6H9V4-F1
#
_entry.id   AF-A0A7C6H9V4-F1
#
_cell.length_a   1.000
_cell.length_b   1.000
_cell.length_c   1.000
_cell.angle_alpha   90.00
_cell.angle_beta   90.00
_cell.angle_gamma   90.00
#
_symmetry.space_group_name_H-M   'P 1'
#
loop_
_entity.id
_entity.type
_entity.pdbx_description
1 polymer ?
#
loop_
_entity_poly.entity_id
_entity_poly.type
_entity_poly.pdbx_seq_one_letter_code
_entity_poly.pdbx_strand_id
1 'polypeptide(L)'
;TLIMQKFKLSWMALLRNDEHAQLIEQLCGILDDRPVENPYVTQAAAKVKLHLPALRCVGSESRKHELTAVLEELSEKRRRTLISLDMRVKAALWSPLKEESKPAEVLCFWLDKQGKRLVKGSRIAQTRRVNEMLRDAANDTSLREALEACI
;
A
#
# COMPACT_ATOMS: atom_id res chain seq x y z
N THR A 1 2.76 -8.96 39.39
CA THR A 1 4.00 -8.89 38.59
C THR A 1 3.81 -9.26 37.12
N LEU A 2 2.98 -10.26 36.76
CA LEU A 2 2.69 -10.61 35.35
C LEU A 2 1.77 -9.63 34.58
N ILE A 3 0.82 -8.96 35.27
CA ILE A 3 -0.16 -8.07 34.64
C ILE A 3 0.49 -6.77 34.11
N MET A 4 1.48 -6.23 34.83
CA MET A 4 2.25 -5.05 34.38
C MET A 4 3.15 -5.34 33.17
N GLN A 5 3.63 -6.59 33.00
CA GLN A 5 4.42 -6.98 31.82
C GLN A 5 3.54 -7.13 30.57
N LYS A 6 2.29 -7.61 30.70
CA LYS A 6 1.32 -7.64 29.59
C LYS A 6 0.88 -6.24 29.15
N PHE A 7 0.78 -5.27 30.08
CA PHE A 7 0.42 -3.89 29.78
C PHE A 7 1.49 -3.15 28.95
N LYS A 8 2.78 -3.46 29.15
CA LYS A 8 3.90 -2.72 28.53
C LYS A 8 4.10 -3.02 27.03
N LEU A 9 3.90 -4.25 26.59
CA LEU A 9 4.14 -4.63 25.19
C LEU A 9 2.93 -4.33 24.29
N SER A 10 1.72 -4.45 24.83
CA SER A 10 0.48 -4.22 24.07
C SER A 10 0.27 -2.76 23.71
N TRP A 11 0.56 -1.82 24.61
CA TRP A 11 0.26 -0.41 24.37
C TRP A 11 1.35 0.27 23.54
N MET A 12 2.62 -0.07 23.79
CA MET A 12 3.72 0.43 22.97
C MET A 12 3.65 -0.06 21.52
N ALA A 13 3.15 -1.27 21.27
CA ALA A 13 2.98 -1.78 19.90
C ALA A 13 1.86 -1.06 19.11
N LEU A 14 1.02 -0.27 19.79
CA LEU A 14 -0.05 0.50 19.18
C LEU A 14 0.35 1.95 18.87
N LEU A 15 1.50 2.40 19.37
CA LEU A 15 2.00 3.75 19.10
C LEU A 15 2.47 3.84 17.66
N ARG A 16 2.16 4.95 17.01
CA ARG A 16 2.71 5.29 15.70
C ARG A 16 4.19 5.67 15.83
N ASN A 17 4.93 5.58 14.73
CA ASN A 17 6.39 5.81 14.71
C ASN A 17 6.82 7.18 15.27
N ASP A 18 5.99 8.22 15.13
CA ASP A 18 6.15 9.54 15.74
C ASP A 18 5.81 9.58 17.22
N GLU A 19 4.73 8.92 17.62
CA GLU A 19 4.29 8.84 19.03
C GLU A 19 5.35 8.16 19.90
N HIS A 20 6.17 7.25 19.32
CA HIS A 20 7.32 6.65 19.99
C HIS A 20 8.42 7.65 20.35
N ALA A 21 8.78 8.56 19.45
CA ALA A 21 9.82 9.55 19.70
C ALA A 21 9.37 10.52 20.81
N GLN A 22 8.12 10.95 20.76
CA GLN A 22 7.54 11.85 21.75
C GLN A 22 7.44 11.22 23.16
N LEU A 23 7.07 9.94 23.24
CA LEU A 23 7.06 9.21 24.52
C LEU A 23 8.48 9.09 25.11
N ILE A 24 9.49 8.81 24.28
CA ILE A 24 10.88 8.70 24.73
C ILE A 24 11.39 10.05 25.24
N GLU A 25 11.06 11.16 24.58
CA GLU A 25 11.40 12.50 25.05
C GLU A 25 10.79 12.83 26.41
N GLN A 26 9.50 12.52 26.60
CA GLN A 26 8.82 12.74 27.88
C GLN A 26 9.44 11.91 29.00
N LEU A 27 9.79 10.64 28.73
CA LEU A 27 10.49 9.80 29.70
C LEU A 27 11.86 10.35 30.07
N CYS A 28 12.62 10.85 29.09
CA CYS A 28 13.90 11.52 29.36
C CYS A 28 13.71 12.77 30.22
N GLY A 29 12.70 13.61 29.93
CA GLY A 29 12.38 14.79 30.73
C GLY A 29 12.01 14.45 32.17
N ILE A 30 11.19 13.41 32.39
CA ILE A 30 10.84 12.95 33.75
C ILE A 30 12.08 12.46 34.51
N LEU A 31 13.00 11.77 33.83
CA LEU A 31 14.25 11.30 34.44
C LEU A 31 15.25 12.43 34.73
N ASP A 32 15.18 13.54 33.98
CA ASP A 32 15.94 14.75 34.25
C ASP A 32 15.38 15.52 35.45
N ASP A 33 14.06 15.63 35.57
CA ASP A 33 13.39 16.30 36.69
C ASP A 33 13.44 15.48 37.99
N ARG A 34 13.52 14.14 37.88
CA ARG A 34 13.56 13.20 39.01
C ARG A 34 14.72 12.22 38.83
N PRO A 35 15.95 12.63 39.19
CA PRO A 35 17.12 11.78 39.04
C PRO A 35 16.97 10.52 39.90
N VAL A 36 17.15 9.36 39.25
CA VAL A 36 17.11 8.06 39.91
C VAL A 36 18.54 7.61 40.15
N GLU A 37 18.90 7.31 41.39
CA GLU A 37 20.25 6.88 41.81
C GLU A 37 20.62 5.46 41.35
N ASN A 38 19.77 4.80 40.56
CA ASN A 38 20.03 3.46 40.07
C ASN A 38 20.97 3.50 38.86
N PRO A 39 22.21 2.99 38.94
CA PRO A 39 23.20 3.10 37.88
C PRO A 39 22.79 2.43 36.57
N TYR A 40 21.97 1.38 36.63
CA TYR A 40 21.41 0.75 35.41
C TYR A 40 20.44 1.67 34.69
N VAL A 41 19.61 2.40 35.45
CA VAL A 41 18.65 3.36 34.91
C VAL A 41 19.40 4.56 34.33
N THR A 42 20.43 5.05 35.00
CA THR A 42 21.25 6.18 34.53
C THR A 42 21.99 5.83 33.24
N GLN A 43 22.58 4.64 33.15
CA GLN A 43 23.27 4.17 31.95
C GLN A 43 22.31 3.97 30.77
N ALA A 44 21.14 3.39 31.02
CA ALA A 44 20.11 3.23 30.00
C ALA A 44 19.59 4.59 29.51
N ALA A 45 19.34 5.53 30.42
CA ALA A 45 18.90 6.88 30.09
C ALA A 45 19.95 7.62 29.25
N ALA A 46 21.23 7.55 29.61
CA ALA A 46 22.31 8.15 28.83
C ALA A 46 22.38 7.60 27.40
N LYS A 47 22.24 6.28 27.25
CA LYS A 47 22.21 5.62 25.93
C LYS A 47 21.02 6.07 25.09
N VAL A 48 19.83 6.16 25.69
CA VAL A 48 18.62 6.62 25.01
C VAL A 48 18.74 8.09 24.60
N LYS A 49 19.28 8.95 25.48
CA LYS A 49 19.51 10.38 25.20
C LYS A 49 20.48 10.62 24.04
N LEU A 50 21.51 9.79 23.89
CA LEU A 50 22.42 9.85 22.75
C LEU A 50 21.69 9.69 21.41
N HIS A 51 20.60 8.92 21.39
CA HIS A 51 19.81 8.65 20.19
C HIS A 51 18.60 9.57 20.01
N LEU A 52 18.31 10.47 20.97
CA LEU A 52 17.19 11.43 20.87
C LEU A 52 17.22 12.29 19.58
N PRO A 53 18.37 12.85 19.15
CA PRO A 53 18.42 13.64 17.92
C PRO A 53 18.00 12.83 16.68
N ALA A 54 18.40 11.56 16.61
CA ALA A 54 18.00 10.67 15.51
C ALA A 54 16.50 10.33 15.57
N LEU A 55 15.94 10.12 16.77
CA LEU A 55 14.51 9.88 16.96
C LEU A 55 13.64 11.09 16.59
N ARG A 56 14.13 12.33 16.81
CA ARG A 56 13.45 13.55 16.35
C ARG A 56 13.28 13.58 14.83
N CYS A 57 14.28 13.11 14.09
CA CYS A 57 14.21 13.00 12.64
C CYS A 57 13.15 11.97 12.18
N VAL A 58 12.97 10.88 12.93
CA VAL A 58 11.91 9.88 12.66
C VAL A 58 10.51 10.49 12.83
N GLY A 59 10.33 11.37 13.82
CA GLY A 59 9.08 12.10 14.01
C GLY A 59 8.73 13.05 12.85
N SER A 60 9.72 13.61 12.16
CA SER A 60 9.50 14.40 10.93
C SER A 60 9.21 13.53 9.69
N GLU A 61 9.66 12.27 9.68
CA GLU A 61 9.48 11.33 8.58
C GLU A 61 8.19 10.48 8.70
N SER A 62 7.51 10.49 9.86
CA SER A 62 6.27 9.71 10.09
C SER A 62 5.06 10.26 9.30
N ARG A 63 5.12 11.52 8.87
CA ARG A 63 4.07 12.10 8.04
C ARG A 63 4.06 11.31 6.75
N LYS A 64 2.93 10.62 6.47
CA LYS A 64 2.69 10.02 5.16
C LYS A 64 3.14 11.04 4.11
N HIS A 65 4.18 10.70 3.37
CA HIS A 65 4.74 11.57 2.35
C HIS A 65 3.60 12.02 1.43
N GLU A 66 3.58 13.27 0.95
CA GLU A 66 2.47 13.77 0.14
C GLU A 66 2.20 12.88 -1.09
N LEU A 67 3.28 12.36 -1.68
CA LEU A 67 3.21 11.32 -2.71
C LEU A 67 2.42 10.07 -2.29
N THR A 68 2.38 9.65 -1.03
CA THR A 68 1.58 8.50 -0.59
C THR A 68 0.11 8.67 -0.94
N ALA A 69 -0.48 9.85 -0.72
CA ALA A 69 -1.88 10.11 -1.06
C ALA A 69 -2.10 10.06 -2.59
N VAL A 70 -1.21 10.70 -3.35
CA VAL A 70 -1.25 10.67 -4.83
C VAL A 70 -1.10 9.24 -5.37
N LEU A 71 -0.21 8.44 -4.77
CA LEU A 71 0.03 7.06 -5.16
C LEU A 71 -1.16 6.14 -4.81
N GLU A 72 -1.81 6.36 -3.67
CA GLU A 72 -3.06 5.68 -3.28
C GLU A 72 -4.18 6.02 -4.26
N GLU A 73 -4.37 7.31 -4.60
CA GLU A 73 -5.38 7.77 -5.56
C GLU A 73 -5.16 7.16 -6.96
N LEU A 74 -3.93 7.21 -7.48
CA LEU A 74 -3.60 6.61 -8.77
C LEU A 74 -3.81 5.09 -8.79
N SER A 75 -3.49 4.42 -7.68
CA SER A 75 -3.73 2.99 -7.52
C SER A 75 -5.22 2.67 -7.54
N GLU A 76 -6.03 3.47 -6.84
CA GLU A 76 -7.47 3.31 -6.80
C GLU A 76 -8.12 3.62 -8.15
N LYS A 77 -7.70 4.68 -8.84
CA LYS A 77 -8.15 5.02 -10.20
C LYS A 77 -7.89 3.86 -11.16
N ARG A 78 -6.67 3.30 -11.14
CA ARG A 78 -6.31 2.12 -11.94
C ARG A 78 -7.20 0.92 -11.63
N ARG A 79 -7.41 0.62 -10.35
CA ARG A 79 -8.28 -0.49 -9.91
C ARG A 79 -9.70 -0.33 -10.47
N ARG A 80 -10.27 0.87 -10.39
CA ARG A 80 -11.60 1.17 -10.93
C ARG A 80 -11.66 1.02 -12.44
N THR A 81 -10.66 1.49 -13.18
CA THR A 81 -10.59 1.33 -14.64
C THR A 81 -10.57 -0.15 -15.03
N LEU A 82 -9.77 -0.98 -14.36
CA LEU A 82 -9.69 -2.42 -14.64
C LEU A 82 -11.02 -3.14 -14.35
N ILE A 83 -11.69 -2.78 -13.25
CA ILE A 83 -13.02 -3.32 -12.93
C ILE A 83 -14.05 -2.90 -13.98
N SER A 84 -14.03 -1.62 -14.39
CA SER A 84 -14.94 -1.13 -15.41
C SER A 84 -14.72 -1.81 -16.76
N LEU A 85 -13.47 -2.08 -17.14
CA LEU A 85 -13.15 -2.81 -18.36
C LEU A 85 -13.72 -4.24 -18.30
N ASP A 86 -13.46 -4.97 -17.23
CA ASP A 86 -13.99 -6.33 -17.01
C ASP A 86 -15.53 -6.37 -17.09
N MET A 87 -16.20 -5.39 -16.45
CA MET A 87 -17.66 -5.29 -16.50
C MET A 87 -18.18 -4.98 -17.92
N ARG A 88 -17.52 -4.07 -18.66
CA ARG A 88 -17.92 -3.74 -20.04
C ARG A 88 -17.76 -4.92 -20.98
N VAL A 89 -16.63 -5.63 -20.90
CA VAL A 89 -16.38 -6.83 -21.70
C VAL A 89 -17.44 -7.90 -21.39
N LYS A 90 -17.74 -8.13 -20.11
CA LYS A 90 -18.81 -9.05 -19.72
C LYS A 90 -20.17 -8.62 -20.25
N ALA A 91 -20.50 -7.34 -20.21
CA ALA A 91 -21.76 -6.83 -20.75
C ALA A 91 -21.85 -7.02 -22.27
N ALA A 92 -20.79 -6.67 -23.01
CA ALA A 92 -20.71 -6.84 -24.45
C ALA A 92 -20.81 -8.31 -24.90
N LEU A 93 -20.34 -9.24 -24.07
CA LEU A 93 -20.50 -10.69 -24.31
C LEU A 93 -21.99 -11.11 -24.36
N TRP A 94 -22.86 -10.43 -23.63
CA TRP A 94 -24.32 -10.68 -23.64
C TRP A 94 -25.05 -9.88 -24.72
N SER A 95 -24.34 -9.07 -25.52
CA SER A 95 -24.96 -8.31 -26.59
C SER A 95 -25.49 -9.25 -27.68
N PRO A 96 -26.71 -8.99 -28.21
CA PRO A 96 -27.22 -9.73 -29.37
C PRO A 96 -26.49 -9.36 -30.67
N LEU A 97 -25.71 -8.28 -30.67
CA LEU A 97 -24.94 -7.80 -31.82
C LEU A 97 -23.61 -8.54 -31.91
N LYS A 98 -23.37 -9.20 -33.04
CA LYS A 98 -22.13 -9.99 -33.26
C LYS A 98 -20.89 -9.10 -33.35
N GLU A 99 -21.09 -7.85 -33.75
CA GLU A 99 -20.08 -6.80 -33.83
C GLU A 99 -19.53 -6.46 -32.44
N GLU A 100 -20.33 -6.64 -31.38
CA GLU A 100 -19.92 -6.38 -29.99
C GLU A 100 -19.53 -7.69 -29.28
N SER A 101 -20.29 -8.77 -29.48
CA SER A 101 -20.10 -10.01 -28.74
C SER A 101 -18.82 -10.76 -29.13
N LYS A 102 -18.46 -10.78 -30.42
CA LYS A 102 -17.26 -11.49 -30.90
C LYS A 102 -15.96 -10.84 -30.41
N PRO A 103 -15.76 -9.52 -30.52
CA PRO A 103 -14.64 -8.84 -29.86
C PRO A 103 -14.60 -9.10 -28.35
N ALA A 104 -15.76 -9.07 -27.69
CA ALA A 104 -15.85 -9.30 -26.26
C ALA A 104 -15.39 -10.72 -25.85
N GLU A 105 -15.63 -11.75 -26.67
CA GLU A 105 -15.10 -13.11 -26.41
C GLU A 105 -13.57 -13.13 -26.39
N VAL A 106 -12.93 -12.46 -27.35
CA VAL A 106 -11.46 -12.34 -27.43
C VAL A 106 -10.92 -11.61 -26.20
N LEU A 107 -11.54 -10.48 -25.83
CA LEU A 107 -11.15 -9.70 -24.67
C LEU A 107 -11.40 -10.45 -23.35
N CYS A 108 -12.51 -11.20 -23.24
CA CYS A 108 -12.82 -11.99 -22.05
C CYS A 108 -11.75 -13.07 -21.85
N PHE A 109 -11.41 -13.81 -22.90
CA PHE A 109 -10.35 -14.81 -22.84
C PHE A 109 -9.00 -14.21 -22.45
N TRP A 110 -8.67 -13.03 -22.98
CA TRP A 110 -7.44 -12.33 -22.64
C TRP A 110 -7.41 -11.84 -21.18
N LEU A 111 -8.51 -11.29 -20.67
CA LEU A 111 -8.62 -10.86 -19.27
C LEU A 111 -8.60 -12.06 -18.32
N ASP A 112 -9.22 -13.19 -18.68
CA ASP A 112 -9.24 -14.41 -17.88
C ASP A 112 -7.85 -15.01 -17.70
N LYS A 113 -6.96 -14.92 -18.70
CA LYS A 113 -5.54 -15.31 -18.56
C LYS A 113 -4.84 -14.60 -17.40
N GLN A 114 -5.26 -13.37 -17.07
CA GLN A 114 -4.69 -12.58 -15.97
C GLN A 114 -5.28 -12.98 -14.61
N GLY A 115 -6.47 -13.60 -14.62
CA GLY A 115 -7.22 -14.08 -13.47
C GLY A 115 -7.60 -12.98 -12.46
N LYS A 116 -7.99 -13.40 -11.24
CA LYS A 116 -8.32 -12.47 -10.12
C LYS A 116 -7.16 -11.55 -9.73
N ARG A 117 -5.95 -11.83 -10.21
CA ARG A 117 -4.73 -11.13 -9.84
C ARG A 117 -4.60 -9.76 -10.52
N LEU A 118 -5.37 -9.51 -11.59
CA LEU A 118 -5.38 -8.21 -12.25
C LEU A 118 -5.83 -7.08 -11.31
N VAL A 119 -6.83 -7.38 -10.48
CA VAL A 119 -7.41 -6.43 -9.51
C VAL A 119 -6.81 -6.65 -8.11
N LYS A 120 -6.44 -7.88 -7.75
CA LYS A 120 -5.89 -8.25 -6.45
C LYS A 120 -4.38 -8.49 -6.53
N GLY A 121 -3.58 -7.54 -6.07
CA GLY A 121 -2.12 -7.67 -6.03
C GLY A 121 -1.42 -6.42 -5.51
N SER A 122 -0.12 -6.54 -5.19
CA SER A 122 0.71 -5.36 -4.86
C SER A 122 0.83 -4.43 -6.07
N ARG A 123 1.09 -3.14 -5.82
CA ARG A 123 1.23 -2.12 -6.87
C ARG A 123 2.26 -2.51 -7.94
N ILE A 124 3.36 -3.12 -7.54
CA ILE A 124 4.42 -3.59 -8.45
C ILE A 124 3.89 -4.70 -9.35
N ALA A 125 3.20 -5.69 -8.77
CA ALA A 125 2.63 -6.80 -9.54
C ALA A 125 1.55 -6.33 -10.53
N GLN A 126 0.69 -5.40 -10.12
CA GLN A 126 -0.31 -4.80 -11.01
C GLN A 126 0.34 -4.02 -12.16
N THR A 127 1.35 -3.21 -11.87
CA THR A 127 2.08 -2.44 -12.91
C THR A 127 2.73 -3.35 -13.93
N ARG A 128 3.40 -4.42 -13.47
CA ARG A 128 4.01 -5.40 -14.37
C ARG A 128 2.99 -6.04 -15.31
N ARG A 129 1.83 -6.45 -14.78
CA ARG A 129 0.77 -7.07 -15.60
C ARG A 129 0.16 -6.11 -16.59
N VAL A 130 -0.10 -4.87 -16.20
CA VAL A 130 -0.58 -3.84 -17.15
C VAL A 130 0.44 -3.65 -18.28
N ASN A 131 1.74 -3.64 -17.99
CA ASN A 131 2.77 -3.55 -19.02
C ASN A 131 2.89 -4.82 -19.90
N GLU A 132 2.56 -5.99 -19.37
CA GLU A 132 2.44 -7.22 -20.16
C GLU A 132 1.21 -7.13 -21.09
N MET A 133 0.06 -6.72 -20.55
CA MET A 133 -1.16 -6.50 -21.33
C MET A 133 -0.98 -5.46 -22.45
N LEU A 134 -0.32 -4.33 -22.18
CA LEU A 134 -0.04 -3.33 -23.20
C LEU A 134 0.87 -3.88 -24.31
N ARG A 135 1.80 -4.78 -23.97
CA ARG A 135 2.62 -5.47 -24.98
C ARG A 135 1.81 -6.48 -25.77
N ASP A 136 0.93 -7.24 -25.12
CA ASP A 136 0.04 -8.17 -25.82
C ASP A 136 -0.84 -7.42 -26.82
N ALA A 137 -1.47 -6.32 -26.41
CA ALA A 137 -2.30 -5.48 -27.28
C ALA A 137 -1.53 -4.85 -28.44
N ALA A 138 -0.24 -4.55 -28.27
CA ALA A 138 0.60 -4.02 -29.35
C ALA A 138 1.04 -5.10 -30.36
N ASN A 139 1.19 -6.35 -29.91
CA ASN A 139 1.77 -7.44 -30.70
C ASN A 139 0.72 -8.39 -31.31
N ASP A 140 -0.49 -8.42 -30.76
CA ASP A 140 -1.58 -9.29 -31.21
C ASP A 140 -2.64 -8.46 -31.95
N THR A 141 -2.75 -8.70 -33.27
CA THR A 141 -3.68 -7.97 -34.14
C THR A 141 -5.14 -8.23 -33.76
N SER A 142 -5.48 -9.45 -33.34
CA SER A 142 -6.85 -9.79 -32.93
C SER A 142 -7.23 -9.09 -31.62
N LEU A 143 -6.29 -8.92 -30.69
CA LEU A 143 -6.54 -8.11 -29.49
C LEU A 143 -6.71 -6.63 -29.81
N ARG A 144 -5.90 -6.09 -30.72
CA ARG A 144 -6.02 -4.68 -31.12
C ARG A 144 -7.36 -4.39 -31.77
N GLU A 145 -7.77 -5.20 -32.74
CA GLU A 145 -9.07 -5.07 -33.41
C GLU A 145 -10.23 -5.23 -32.42
N ALA A 146 -10.11 -6.16 -31.46
CA ALA A 146 -11.14 -6.35 -30.46
C ALA A 146 -11.24 -5.16 -29.49
N LEU A 147 -10.11 -4.54 -29.12
CA LEU A 147 -10.09 -3.33 -28.29
C LEU A 147 -10.73 -2.14 -29.02
N GLU A 148 -10.43 -1.94 -30.31
CA GLU A 148 -11.02 -0.87 -31.13
C GLU A 148 -12.53 -1.04 -31.33
N ALA A 149 -13.03 -2.28 -31.34
CA ALA A 149 -14.46 -2.56 -31.49
C ALA A 149 -15.26 -2.39 -30.18
N CYS A 150 -14.62 -2.45 -29.01
CA CYS A 150 -15.28 -2.42 -27.69
C CYS A 150 -15.02 -1.15 -26.87
N ILE A 151 -14.09 -0.29 -27.28
CA ILE A 151 -13.69 0.94 -26.57
C ILE A 151 -13.94 2.15 -27.45
#